data_AF-A0A182T627-F1
#
_entry.id   AF-A0A182T627-F1
#
_cell.length_a   1.000
_cell.length_b   1.000
_cell.length_c   1.000
_cell.angle_alpha   90.00
_cell.angle_beta   90.00
_cell.angle_gamma   90.00
#
_symmetry.space_group_name_H-M   'P 1'
#
loop_
_entity.id
_entity.type
_entity.pdbx_description
1 polymer ?
#
loop_
_entity_poly.entity_id
_entity_poly.type
_entity_poly.pdbx_seq_one_letter_code
_entity_poly.pdbx_strand_id
1 'polypeptide(L)'
;VLPSIVRLGDQSLLRQDDGAEPEDYDIQRFIVHPEFKWSAGKYNDLALIELSERVVFTNFIRPACLYTTDRLNVRTAIATGFGLTEDFGSKSDELRKVALNIYENDLCADRYRSNRHIRQGIRSTQMCVGDLAGGKDTCQGDSGGPLQVTREENQCMFYILGVTSFGQVCGSATPAIYTKVSAYLDWIESVVWE
;
A
#
# COMPACT_ATOMS: atom_id res chain seq x y z
N VAL A 1 18.19 9.43 5.64
CA VAL A 1 17.62 9.76 6.97
C VAL A 1 16.30 9.01 7.05
N LEU A 2 16.05 8.25 8.12
CA LEU A 2 14.74 7.64 8.34
C LEU A 2 13.74 8.75 8.70
N PRO A 3 12.46 8.63 8.31
CA PRO A 3 11.46 9.60 8.74
C PRO A 3 11.36 9.59 10.27
N SER A 4 11.12 10.78 10.85
CA SER A 4 10.91 10.94 12.29
C SER A 4 9.44 11.08 12.67
N ILE A 5 8.57 11.39 11.70
CA ILE A 5 7.15 11.67 11.91
C ILE A 5 6.25 10.89 10.96
N VAL A 6 5.00 10.68 11.38
CA VAL A 6 3.87 10.29 10.54
C VAL A 6 2.83 11.40 10.60
N ARG A 7 2.39 11.89 9.44
CA ARG A 7 1.27 12.83 9.31
C ARG A 7 -0.02 12.07 9.00
N LEU A 8 -1.08 12.34 9.76
CA LEU A 8 -2.41 11.76 9.57
C LEU A 8 -3.44 12.85 9.23
N GLY A 9 -4.48 12.50 8.47
CA GLY A 9 -5.62 13.40 8.20
C GLY A 9 -5.40 14.44 7.10
N ASP A 10 -4.31 14.35 6.35
CA ASP A 10 -3.94 15.31 5.30
C ASP A 10 -4.66 15.04 3.96
N GLN A 11 -4.93 16.09 3.20
CA GLN A 11 -5.46 16.03 1.82
C GLN A 11 -4.55 16.73 0.82
N SER A 12 -3.74 17.70 1.26
CA SER A 12 -2.83 18.46 0.43
C SER A 12 -1.49 18.68 1.13
N LEU A 13 -0.40 18.22 0.53
CA LEU A 13 0.93 18.32 1.13
C LEU A 13 1.46 19.76 1.26
N LEU A 14 0.90 20.70 0.48
CA LEU A 14 1.34 22.09 0.43
C LEU A 14 0.29 23.09 0.92
N ARG A 15 -1.00 22.75 0.83
CA ARG A 15 -2.07 23.68 1.21
C ARG A 15 -2.47 23.50 2.66
N GLN A 16 -2.87 24.60 3.29
CA GLN A 16 -3.39 24.63 4.66
C GLN A 16 -4.81 25.19 4.71
N ASP A 17 -5.40 25.50 3.55
CA ASP A 17 -6.71 26.13 3.38
C ASP A 17 -7.71 25.20 2.67
N ASP A 18 -7.43 23.89 2.66
CA ASP A 18 -8.25 22.84 2.05
C ASP A 18 -9.31 22.27 3.02
N GLY A 19 -9.30 22.71 4.28
CA GLY A 19 -10.21 22.24 5.33
C GLY A 19 -9.80 20.89 5.94
N ALA A 20 -8.62 20.35 5.60
CA ALA A 20 -8.02 19.24 6.31
C ALA A 20 -7.47 19.69 7.66
N GLU A 21 -7.46 18.79 8.64
CA GLU A 21 -6.90 19.00 9.98
C GLU A 21 -5.78 17.98 10.21
N PRO A 22 -4.60 18.14 9.56
CA PRO A 22 -3.52 17.18 9.68
C PRO A 22 -2.84 17.26 11.05
N GLU A 23 -2.48 16.10 11.58
CA GLU A 23 -1.73 15.98 12.83
C GLU A 23 -0.45 15.17 12.61
N ASP A 24 0.66 15.66 13.17
CA ASP A 24 1.98 15.02 13.11
C ASP A 24 2.24 14.25 14.41
N TYR A 25 2.66 13.00 14.27
CA TYR A 25 3.00 12.10 15.36
C TYR A 25 4.46 11.66 15.24
N ASP A 26 5.22 11.74 16.34
CA ASP A 26 6.59 11.24 16.37
C ASP A 26 6.61 9.70 16.32
N ILE A 27 7.59 9.15 15.59
CA ILE A 27 7.79 7.70 15.45
C ILE A 27 8.61 7.18 16.63
N GLN A 28 8.06 6.22 17.36
CA GLN A 28 8.75 5.53 18.45
C GLN A 28 9.69 4.43 17.94
N ARG A 29 9.19 3.55 17.05
CA ARG A 29 10.02 2.51 16.43
C ARG A 29 9.46 1.99 15.12
N PHE A 30 10.36 1.45 14.30
CA PHE A 30 10.05 0.69 13.08
C PHE A 30 10.21 -0.80 13.36
N ILE A 31 9.20 -1.59 12.98
CA ILE A 31 9.18 -3.04 13.16
C ILE A 31 9.07 -3.68 11.78
N VAL A 32 10.22 -3.93 11.16
CA VAL A 32 10.31 -4.59 9.85
C VAL A 32 10.02 -6.08 10.03
N HIS A 33 9.29 -6.69 9.10
CA HIS A 33 9.07 -8.14 9.12
C HIS A 33 10.42 -8.90 9.24
N PRO A 34 10.58 -9.84 10.18
CA PRO A 34 11.89 -10.42 10.51
C PRO A 34 12.55 -11.18 9.34
N GLU A 35 11.73 -11.75 8.47
CA GLU A 35 12.16 -12.46 7.27
C GLU A 35 12.38 -11.57 6.05
N PHE A 36 12.17 -10.25 6.14
CA PHE A 36 12.50 -9.34 5.05
C PHE A 36 14.02 -9.25 4.89
N LYS A 37 14.52 -9.50 3.67
CA LYS A 37 15.95 -9.43 3.33
C LYS A 37 16.15 -8.74 1.99
N TRP A 38 16.71 -7.53 2.01
CA TRP A 38 17.02 -6.75 0.79
C TRP A 38 17.84 -7.52 -0.26
N SER A 39 18.76 -8.39 0.19
CA SER A 39 19.60 -9.21 -0.69
C SER A 39 18.84 -10.35 -1.39
N ALA A 40 17.71 -10.78 -0.84
CA ALA A 40 16.91 -11.89 -1.36
C ALA A 40 15.82 -11.44 -2.35
N GLY A 41 15.56 -10.13 -2.47
CA GLY A 41 14.48 -9.57 -3.28
C GLY A 41 13.46 -8.82 -2.44
N LYS A 42 12.24 -8.65 -2.98
CA LYS A 42 11.11 -7.98 -2.35
C LYS A 42 10.08 -8.99 -1.85
N TYR A 43 10.53 -9.89 -0.99
CA TYR A 43 9.70 -10.86 -0.28
C TYR A 43 9.49 -10.41 1.16
N ASN A 44 8.29 -10.60 1.70
CA ASN A 44 7.92 -10.13 3.04
C ASN A 44 8.14 -8.61 3.18
N ASP A 45 7.83 -7.85 2.12
CA ASP A 45 8.03 -6.40 2.04
C ASP A 45 6.88 -5.67 2.77
N LEU A 46 6.92 -5.71 4.10
CA LEU A 46 6.03 -4.96 5.00
C LEU A 46 6.73 -4.62 6.32
N ALA A 47 6.23 -3.59 7.00
CA ALA A 47 6.68 -3.16 8.31
C ALA A 47 5.52 -2.51 9.08
N LEU A 48 5.62 -2.50 10.40
CA LEU A 48 4.77 -1.71 11.29
C LEU A 48 5.55 -0.50 11.79
N ILE A 49 4.84 0.61 12.00
CA ILE A 49 5.37 1.84 12.59
C ILE A 49 4.59 2.07 13.88
N GLU A 50 5.31 2.13 15.00
CA GLU A 50 4.73 2.49 16.29
C GLU A 50 4.91 3.99 16.52
N LEU A 51 3.80 4.68 16.80
CA LEU A 51 3.79 6.08 17.16
C LEU A 51 4.07 6.23 18.65
N SER A 52 4.73 7.32 19.02
CA SER A 52 5.09 7.63 20.42
C SER A 52 3.89 7.93 21.32
N GLU A 53 2.75 8.26 20.73
CA GLU A 53 1.52 8.55 21.45
C GLU A 53 0.28 7.99 20.74
N ARG A 54 -0.83 7.93 21.47
CA ARG A 54 -2.09 7.43 20.94
C ARG A 54 -2.77 8.49 20.07
N VAL A 55 -3.15 8.07 18.87
CA VAL A 55 -3.91 8.90 17.93
C VAL A 55 -5.33 9.14 18.43
N VAL A 56 -5.74 10.41 18.46
CA VAL A 56 -7.15 10.79 18.72
C VAL A 56 -7.91 10.74 17.40
N PHE A 57 -8.98 9.95 17.33
CA PHE A 57 -9.78 9.85 16.11
C PHE A 57 -10.65 11.08 15.89
N THR A 58 -10.62 11.59 14.66
CA THR A 58 -11.39 12.75 14.22
C THR A 58 -12.29 12.36 13.04
N ASN A 59 -12.87 13.34 12.36
CA ASN A 59 -13.54 13.10 11.08
C ASN A 59 -12.55 12.84 9.94
N PHE A 60 -11.30 13.29 10.08
CA PHE A 60 -10.23 13.13 9.08
C PHE A 60 -9.29 11.96 9.41
N ILE A 61 -9.21 11.55 10.69
CA ILE A 61 -8.33 10.50 11.17
C ILE A 61 -9.17 9.32 11.66
N ARG A 62 -9.20 8.25 10.85
CA ARG A 62 -9.87 6.98 11.17
C ARG A 62 -9.02 5.79 10.72
N PRO A 63 -8.98 4.69 11.49
CA PRO A 63 -8.29 3.48 11.06
C PRO A 63 -9.08 2.77 9.94
N ALA A 64 -8.35 2.13 9.03
CA ALA A 64 -8.90 1.13 8.14
C ALA A 64 -8.94 -0.24 8.84
N CYS A 65 -9.77 -1.15 8.35
CA CYS A 65 -9.75 -2.54 8.78
C CYS A 65 -8.67 -3.32 8.02
N LEU A 66 -8.13 -4.37 8.64
CA LEU A 66 -7.35 -5.38 7.91
C LEU A 66 -8.31 -6.32 7.19
N TYR A 67 -7.99 -6.69 5.96
CA TYR A 67 -8.75 -7.74 5.29
C TYR A 67 -8.30 -9.11 5.81
N THR A 68 -9.22 -9.82 6.47
CA THR A 68 -8.89 -11.06 7.21
C THR A 68 -9.09 -12.35 6.43
N THR A 69 -9.63 -12.27 5.20
CA THR A 69 -9.94 -13.44 4.39
C THR A 69 -8.84 -13.72 3.38
N ASP A 70 -8.42 -14.98 3.27
CA ASP A 70 -7.42 -15.38 2.26
C ASP A 70 -7.96 -15.38 0.83
N ARG A 71 -9.24 -15.73 0.66
CA ARG A 71 -9.92 -15.71 -0.63
C ARG A 71 -10.38 -14.30 -0.95
N LEU A 72 -9.76 -13.71 -1.96
CA LEU A 72 -10.16 -12.42 -2.51
C LEU A 72 -11.41 -12.62 -3.36
N ASN A 73 -12.57 -12.24 -2.83
CA ASN A 73 -13.84 -12.24 -3.58
C ASN A 73 -14.06 -10.92 -4.34
N VAL A 74 -12.99 -10.19 -4.62
CA VAL A 74 -13.00 -8.85 -5.22
C VAL A 74 -12.09 -8.84 -6.45
N ARG A 75 -12.56 -8.19 -7.52
CA ARG A 75 -11.83 -8.10 -8.80
C ARG A 75 -11.15 -6.75 -8.99
N THR A 76 -11.57 -5.74 -8.25
CA THR A 76 -11.10 -4.38 -8.36
C THR A 76 -10.87 -3.82 -6.96
N ALA A 77 -9.82 -3.04 -6.80
CA ALA A 77 -9.47 -2.38 -5.55
C ALA A 77 -9.03 -0.94 -5.83
N ILE A 78 -9.03 -0.12 -4.79
CA ILE A 78 -8.64 1.28 -4.84
C ILE A 78 -7.25 1.41 -4.23
N ALA A 79 -6.32 2.01 -4.97
CA ALA A 79 -5.08 2.51 -4.40
C ALA A 79 -5.20 4.02 -4.18
N THR A 80 -4.60 4.52 -3.11
CA THR A 80 -4.64 5.93 -2.74
C THR A 80 -3.24 6.40 -2.32
N GLY A 81 -2.85 7.60 -2.72
CA GLY A 81 -1.59 8.20 -2.29
C GLY A 81 -1.27 9.55 -2.95
N PHE A 82 -0.08 10.06 -2.63
CA PHE A 82 0.49 11.32 -3.13
C PHE A 82 1.64 11.06 -4.11
N GLY A 83 1.69 9.86 -4.70
CA GLY A 83 2.68 9.47 -5.67
C GLY A 83 2.71 10.38 -6.90
N LEU A 84 3.73 10.17 -7.73
CA LEU A 84 3.85 10.81 -9.03
C LEU A 84 2.60 10.51 -9.86
N THR A 85 2.12 11.49 -10.62
CA THR A 85 0.99 11.26 -11.54
C THR A 85 1.45 10.63 -12.86
N GLU A 86 2.74 10.76 -13.19
CA GLU A 86 3.38 10.30 -14.42
C GLU A 86 4.87 9.99 -14.13
N ASP A 87 5.52 9.16 -14.95
CA ASP A 87 6.97 8.94 -14.81
C ASP A 87 7.72 10.27 -14.93
N PHE A 88 8.60 10.55 -13.97
CA PHE A 88 9.34 11.83 -13.88
C PHE A 88 8.46 13.08 -13.77
N GLY A 89 7.16 12.92 -13.48
CA GLY A 89 6.25 14.02 -13.17
C GLY A 89 6.53 14.64 -11.80
N SER A 90 5.81 15.70 -11.45
CA SER A 90 5.76 16.18 -10.07
C SER A 90 4.88 15.25 -9.22
N LYS A 91 5.19 15.13 -7.94
CA LYS A 91 4.24 14.53 -6.97
C LYS A 91 2.94 15.30 -7.02
N SER A 92 1.81 14.61 -6.87
CA SER A 92 0.54 15.29 -6.65
C SER A 92 0.56 15.88 -5.25
N ASP A 93 0.42 17.19 -5.14
CA ASP A 93 0.24 17.83 -3.83
C ASP A 93 -1.08 17.38 -3.19
N GLU A 94 -2.08 17.09 -4.01
CA GLU A 94 -3.40 16.63 -3.60
C GLU A 94 -3.47 15.10 -3.56
N LEU A 95 -4.17 14.52 -2.58
CA LEU A 95 -4.38 13.08 -2.47
C LEU A 95 -5.14 12.54 -3.68
N ARG A 96 -4.62 11.49 -4.32
CA ARG A 96 -5.26 10.85 -5.48
C ARG A 96 -5.68 9.43 -5.17
N LYS A 97 -6.66 8.94 -5.93
CA LYS A 97 -7.10 7.55 -5.90
C LYS A 97 -7.27 6.99 -7.30
N VAL A 98 -7.02 5.71 -7.46
CA VAL A 98 -7.19 4.98 -8.71
C VAL A 98 -7.81 3.62 -8.45
N ALA A 99 -8.75 3.22 -9.31
CA ALA A 99 -9.31 1.87 -9.31
C ALA A 99 -8.45 0.97 -10.20
N LEU A 100 -7.98 -0.14 -9.65
CA LEU A 100 -7.09 -1.10 -10.31
C LEU A 100 -7.69 -2.50 -10.25
N ASN A 101 -7.38 -3.31 -11.25
CA ASN A 101 -7.84 -4.69 -11.33
C ASN A 101 -6.84 -5.62 -10.64
N ILE A 102 -7.38 -6.64 -9.96
CA ILE A 102 -6.62 -7.71 -9.35
C ILE A 102 -6.56 -8.88 -10.34
N TYR A 103 -5.36 -9.38 -10.58
CA TYR A 103 -5.10 -10.49 -11.48
C TYR A 103 -4.49 -11.68 -10.73
N GLU A 104 -4.55 -12.84 -11.37
CA GLU A 104 -3.82 -14.03 -10.91
C GLU A 104 -2.31 -13.78 -10.96
N ASN A 105 -1.59 -14.34 -9.99
CA ASN A 105 -0.16 -14.14 -9.85
C ASN A 105 0.65 -14.66 -11.05
N ASP A 106 0.13 -15.62 -11.82
CA ASP A 106 0.76 -16.14 -13.03
C ASP A 106 1.02 -15.04 -14.06
N LEU A 107 0.09 -14.08 -14.19
CA LEU A 107 0.26 -12.95 -15.11
C LEU A 107 1.51 -12.15 -14.74
N CYS A 108 1.67 -11.79 -13.47
CA CYS A 108 2.86 -11.07 -13.04
C CYS A 108 4.10 -11.97 -13.06
N ALA A 109 3.99 -13.27 -12.77
CA ALA A 109 5.12 -14.19 -12.83
C ALA A 109 5.72 -14.21 -14.23
N ASP A 110 4.86 -14.17 -15.25
CA ASP A 110 5.23 -14.08 -16.65
C ASP A 110 5.85 -12.74 -17.05
N ARG A 111 5.29 -11.64 -16.55
CA ARG A 111 5.78 -10.28 -16.85
C ARG A 111 7.09 -9.93 -16.14
N TYR A 112 7.37 -10.58 -15.01
CA TYR A 112 8.53 -10.29 -14.17
C TYR A 112 9.57 -11.42 -14.12
N ARG A 113 9.55 -12.38 -15.06
CA ARG A 113 10.46 -13.55 -15.08
C ARG A 113 11.95 -13.22 -14.84
N SER A 114 12.43 -12.10 -15.38
CA SER A 114 13.84 -11.68 -15.26
C SER A 114 14.06 -10.58 -14.20
N ASN A 115 13.06 -10.28 -13.36
CA ASN A 115 13.14 -9.19 -12.39
C ASN A 115 13.92 -9.63 -11.14
N ARG A 116 14.98 -8.87 -10.82
CA ARG A 116 15.86 -9.10 -9.67
C ARG A 116 15.15 -9.05 -8.30
N HIS A 117 13.97 -8.45 -8.21
CA HIS A 117 13.18 -8.35 -6.98
C HIS A 117 12.39 -9.62 -6.68
N ILE A 118 12.17 -10.50 -7.66
CA ILE A 118 11.45 -11.76 -7.50
C ILE A 118 12.22 -12.94 -8.12
N ARG A 119 13.49 -13.10 -7.73
CA ARG A 119 14.39 -14.15 -8.28
C ARG A 119 13.90 -15.58 -8.07
N GLN A 120 13.04 -15.78 -7.08
CA GLN A 120 12.42 -17.07 -6.74
C GLN A 120 10.97 -17.16 -7.25
N GLY A 121 10.56 -16.26 -8.16
CA GLY A 121 9.18 -16.13 -8.63
C GLY A 121 8.28 -15.38 -7.65
N ILE A 122 7.01 -15.26 -8.02
CA ILE A 122 5.97 -14.61 -7.21
C ILE A 122 5.42 -15.62 -6.20
N ARG A 123 5.23 -15.17 -4.95
CA ARG A 123 4.67 -15.99 -3.86
C ARG A 123 3.18 -15.70 -3.65
N SER A 124 2.49 -16.62 -2.97
CA SER A 124 1.10 -16.44 -2.52
C SER A 124 0.93 -15.27 -1.53
N THR A 125 2.01 -14.82 -0.91
CA THR A 125 2.06 -13.63 -0.03
C THR A 125 2.15 -12.31 -0.80
N GLN A 126 2.08 -12.37 -2.13
CA GLN A 126 2.10 -11.22 -3.04
C GLN A 126 0.84 -11.22 -3.92
N MET A 127 0.50 -10.06 -4.47
CA MET A 127 -0.64 -9.85 -5.36
C MET A 127 -0.20 -9.13 -6.64
N CYS A 128 -0.84 -9.48 -7.75
CA CYS A 128 -0.68 -8.86 -9.06
C CYS A 128 -1.82 -7.86 -9.32
N VAL A 129 -1.54 -6.56 -9.35
CA VAL A 129 -2.60 -5.52 -9.37
C VAL A 129 -2.22 -4.38 -10.31
N GLY A 130 -3.12 -3.98 -11.20
CA GLY A 130 -2.88 -2.89 -12.13
C GLY A 130 -3.98 -2.71 -13.19
N ASP A 131 -3.70 -1.92 -14.22
CA ASP A 131 -4.57 -1.79 -15.40
C ASP A 131 -3.85 -2.28 -16.66
N LEU A 132 -4.38 -3.32 -17.31
CA LEU A 132 -3.79 -3.88 -18.53
C LEU A 132 -4.02 -2.99 -19.75
N ALA A 133 -5.00 -2.08 -19.70
CA ALA A 133 -5.18 -1.08 -20.73
C ALA A 133 -4.07 0.00 -20.70
N GLY A 134 -3.29 0.05 -19.62
CA GLY A 134 -2.33 1.12 -19.36
C GLY A 134 -3.02 2.43 -18.96
N GLY A 135 -2.22 3.45 -18.65
CA GLY A 135 -2.71 4.79 -18.31
C GLY A 135 -3.32 4.96 -16.90
N LYS A 136 -3.55 3.86 -16.17
CA LYS A 136 -3.91 3.86 -14.74
C LYS A 136 -2.99 2.91 -13.98
N ASP A 137 -2.20 3.42 -13.05
CA ASP A 137 -1.32 2.60 -12.21
C ASP A 137 -1.03 3.30 -10.88
N THR A 138 -0.60 2.54 -9.88
CA THR A 138 0.16 3.12 -8.76
C THR A 138 1.56 3.44 -9.23
N CYS A 139 1.91 4.72 -9.18
CA CYS A 139 3.18 5.21 -9.70
C CYS A 139 4.22 5.33 -8.58
N GLN A 140 5.46 5.66 -8.95
CA GLN A 140 6.53 6.02 -8.02
C GLN A 140 6.01 7.02 -6.97
N GLY A 141 6.25 6.76 -5.69
CA GLY A 141 5.81 7.64 -4.60
C GLY A 141 4.61 7.14 -3.77
N ASP A 142 3.91 6.10 -4.23
CA ASP A 142 2.89 5.38 -3.44
C ASP A 142 3.45 4.11 -2.76
N SER A 143 4.78 3.92 -2.75
CA SER A 143 5.42 2.74 -2.12
C SER A 143 5.12 2.71 -0.62
N GLY A 144 4.64 1.56 -0.13
CA GLY A 144 4.10 1.43 1.23
C GLY A 144 2.65 1.90 1.39
N GLY A 145 2.03 2.44 0.34
CA GLY A 145 0.63 2.89 0.34
C GLY A 145 -0.38 1.74 0.35
N PRO A 146 -1.63 2.02 0.73
CA PRO A 146 -2.68 1.02 0.86
C PRO A 146 -3.31 0.65 -0.49
N LEU A 147 -3.57 -0.65 -0.68
CA LEU A 147 -4.58 -1.16 -1.59
C LEU A 147 -5.80 -1.59 -0.80
N GLN A 148 -6.96 -1.01 -1.10
CA GLN A 148 -8.14 -1.11 -0.26
C GLN A 148 -9.44 -1.37 -1.03
N VAL A 149 -10.41 -1.98 -0.35
CA VAL A 149 -11.78 -2.18 -0.84
C VAL A 149 -12.80 -1.79 0.21
N THR A 150 -14.01 -1.53 -0.25
CA THR A 150 -15.19 -1.42 0.59
C THR A 150 -16.05 -2.69 0.43
N ARG A 151 -16.93 -2.95 1.39
CA ARG A 151 -17.93 -4.02 1.29
C ARG A 151 -19.27 -3.43 0.85
N GLU A 152 -20.08 -4.22 0.15
CA GLU A 152 -21.42 -3.79 -0.28
C GLU A 152 -22.29 -3.35 0.91
N GLU A 153 -22.18 -4.07 2.02
CA GLU A 153 -22.89 -3.80 3.27
C GLU A 153 -22.48 -2.48 3.95
N ASN A 154 -21.25 -2.01 3.72
CA ASN A 154 -20.74 -0.79 4.31
C ASN A 154 -19.65 -0.15 3.44
N GLN A 155 -20.05 0.85 2.66
CA GLN A 155 -19.16 1.61 1.79
C GLN A 155 -18.31 2.65 2.53
N CYS A 156 -18.57 2.89 3.82
CA CYS A 156 -17.80 3.83 4.65
C CYS A 156 -16.60 3.18 5.34
N MET A 157 -16.52 1.84 5.34
CA MET A 157 -15.43 1.09 5.98
C MET A 157 -14.51 0.50 4.92
N PHE A 158 -13.25 0.94 4.95
CA PHE A 158 -12.21 0.45 4.06
C PHE A 158 -11.46 -0.71 4.69
N TYR A 159 -11.12 -1.70 3.87
CA TYR A 159 -10.35 -2.87 4.24
C TYR A 159 -9.06 -2.90 3.42
N ILE A 160 -7.91 -2.96 4.10
CA ILE A 160 -6.60 -3.04 3.44
C ILE A 160 -6.34 -4.47 3.01
N LEU A 161 -6.27 -4.67 1.69
CA LEU A 161 -5.95 -5.94 1.04
C LEU A 161 -4.45 -6.14 0.89
N GLY A 162 -3.75 -5.04 0.60
CA GLY A 162 -2.36 -5.10 0.22
C GLY A 162 -1.62 -3.81 0.51
N VAL A 163 -0.30 -3.92 0.51
CA VAL A 163 0.63 -2.79 0.64
C VAL A 163 1.46 -2.72 -0.63
N THR A 164 1.53 -1.54 -1.25
CA THR A 164 2.28 -1.32 -2.49
C THR A 164 3.77 -1.65 -2.29
N SER A 165 4.31 -2.64 -3.03
CA SER A 165 5.71 -3.05 -2.92
C SER A 165 6.57 -2.47 -4.05
N PHE A 166 6.38 -2.95 -5.29
CA PHE A 166 7.14 -2.45 -6.44
C PHE A 166 6.38 -2.62 -7.76
N GLY A 167 6.71 -1.79 -8.76
CA GLY A 167 6.19 -1.84 -10.13
C GLY A 167 7.30 -1.59 -11.15
N GLN A 168 6.98 -1.57 -12.44
CA GLN A 168 7.96 -1.21 -13.48
C GLN A 168 8.03 0.30 -13.71
N VAL A 169 6.97 0.84 -14.31
CA VAL A 169 6.90 2.16 -14.94
C VAL A 169 5.45 2.60 -14.84
N CYS A 170 5.21 3.87 -14.54
CA CYS A 170 3.86 4.36 -14.27
C CYS A 170 2.96 4.29 -15.51
N GLY A 171 1.74 3.79 -15.35
CA GLY A 171 0.80 3.64 -16.46
C GLY A 171 1.19 2.53 -17.45
N SER A 172 2.17 1.68 -17.11
CA SER A 172 2.51 0.50 -17.88
C SER A 172 1.37 -0.51 -17.88
N ALA A 173 1.21 -1.25 -18.98
CA ALA A 173 0.33 -2.42 -19.02
C ALA A 173 0.89 -3.63 -18.23
N THR A 174 1.92 -3.42 -17.40
CA THR A 174 2.48 -4.43 -16.49
C THR A 174 1.96 -4.15 -15.08
N PRO A 175 1.12 -5.03 -14.51
CA PRO A 175 0.59 -4.81 -13.17
C PRO A 175 1.71 -4.73 -12.13
N ALA A 176 1.53 -3.93 -11.09
CA ALA A 176 2.45 -3.84 -9.97
C ALA A 176 2.27 -4.99 -8.97
N ILE A 177 3.28 -5.18 -8.12
CA ILE A 177 3.31 -6.18 -7.06
C ILE A 177 2.99 -5.51 -5.72
N TYR A 178 2.03 -6.11 -5.02
CA TYR A 178 1.63 -5.73 -3.66
C TYR A 178 1.93 -6.86 -2.69
N THR A 179 2.24 -6.53 -1.45
CA THR A 179 2.31 -7.48 -0.34
C THR A 179 0.90 -7.77 0.15
N LYS A 180 0.47 -9.05 0.18
CA LYS A 180 -0.89 -9.47 0.57
C LYS A 180 -1.06 -9.40 2.10
N VAL A 181 -1.90 -8.52 2.62
CA VAL A 181 -2.05 -8.30 4.08
C VAL A 181 -2.56 -9.54 4.81
N SER A 182 -3.54 -10.27 4.26
CA SER A 182 -4.10 -11.45 4.94
C SER A 182 -3.07 -12.54 5.20
N ALA A 183 -1.97 -12.59 4.44
CA ALA A 183 -0.89 -13.55 4.64
C ALA A 183 0.03 -13.23 5.84
N TYR A 184 -0.12 -12.07 6.47
CA TYR A 184 0.74 -11.61 7.58
C TYR A 184 -0.05 -11.25 8.84
N LEU A 185 -1.33 -11.63 8.95
CA LEU A 185 -2.15 -11.31 10.12
C LEU A 185 -1.53 -11.86 11.40
N ASP A 186 -1.11 -13.13 11.41
CA ASP A 186 -0.46 -13.75 12.57
C ASP A 186 0.74 -12.93 13.07
N TRP A 187 1.57 -12.40 12.16
CA TRP A 187 2.72 -11.56 12.51
C TRP A 187 2.30 -10.16 12.98
N ILE A 188 1.29 -9.55 12.35
CA ILE A 188 0.78 -8.24 12.78
C ILE A 188 0.20 -8.36 14.19
N GLU A 189 -0.61 -9.38 14.44
CA GLU A 189 -1.24 -9.66 15.72
C GLU A 189 -0.19 -9.96 16.80
N SER A 190 0.85 -10.75 16.47
CA SER A 190 1.94 -11.04 17.39
C SER A 190 2.81 -9.84 17.73
N VAL A 191 2.63 -8.69 17.10
CA VAL A 191 3.36 -7.45 17.42
C VAL A 191 2.44 -6.44 18.10
N VAL A 192 1.20 -6.32 17.65
CA VAL A 192 0.25 -5.30 18.11
C VAL A 192 -0.43 -5.67 19.43
N TRP A 193 -0.53 -6.97 19.75
CA TRP A 193 -1.22 -7.46 20.96
C TRP A 193 -0.29 -8.11 21.99
N GLU A 194 1.02 -7.84 21.90
CA GLU A 194 1.98 -8.14 22.97
C GLU A 194 1.81 -7.24 24.20
#